data_AF-A0ABD5YXC1-F1
#
_entry.id   AF-A0ABD5YXC1-F1
#
_cell.length_a   1.000
_cell.length_b   1.000
_cell.length_c   1.000
_cell.angle_alpha   90.00
_cell.angle_beta   90.00
_cell.angle_gamma   90.00
#
_symmetry.space_group_name_H-M   'P 1'
#
loop_
_entity.id
_entity.type
_entity.pdbx_description
1 polymer ?
#
loop_
_entity_poly.entity_id
_entity_poly.type
_entity_poly.pdbx_seq_one_letter_code
_entity_poly.pdbx_strand_id
1 'polypeptide(L)'
;MTAPNAHYAITDDGIRLLEEICDVWNKGPDALRTHLEREGLQPFTGGSRGREIIPFPDRYVTEFYFDDWAHETFYVAKICGSPNRQNYREVTIWNQAYGGSDADLFAPVDVWDNDYRWIIMKRVTPVSPISGDLAYAQNGQQYYVDEDAPDRIEDWLAEEGWQVEDAPENIGFHEEQEYMCLFDYGGVHPINGEITYPEVFHNTDDE
;
A
#
# COMPACT_ATOMS: atom_id res chain seq x y z
N MET A 1 6.03 -10.45 -16.87
CA MET A 1 7.28 -9.89 -16.34
C MET A 1 7.02 -9.63 -14.86
N THR A 2 7.97 -9.81 -13.95
CA THR A 2 7.75 -9.45 -12.53
C THR A 2 8.25 -8.04 -12.30
N ALA A 3 7.52 -7.24 -11.52
CA ALA A 3 7.99 -5.96 -11.03
C ALA A 3 9.32 -6.16 -10.27
N PRO A 4 10.31 -5.27 -10.46
CA PRO A 4 11.55 -5.35 -9.71
C PRO A 4 11.29 -5.08 -8.23
N ASN A 5 11.78 -5.96 -7.34
CA ASN A 5 11.88 -5.64 -5.92
C ASN A 5 13.11 -4.75 -5.69
N ALA A 6 12.89 -3.46 -5.50
CA ALA A 6 13.95 -2.48 -5.40
C ALA A 6 14.52 -2.41 -3.98
N HIS A 7 14.97 -3.54 -3.40
CA HIS A 7 15.55 -3.55 -2.05
C HIS A 7 16.67 -2.53 -1.83
N TYR A 8 17.43 -2.21 -2.89
CA TYR A 8 18.48 -1.18 -2.85
C TYR A 8 17.94 0.25 -2.73
N ALA A 9 16.63 0.46 -2.95
CA ALA A 9 15.93 1.73 -2.82
C ALA A 9 15.65 2.11 -1.36
N ILE A 10 15.85 1.20 -0.41
CA ILE A 10 15.74 1.48 1.03
C ILE A 10 17.13 1.38 1.66
N THR A 11 17.42 2.33 2.55
CA THR A 11 18.63 2.34 3.38
C THR A 11 18.67 1.14 4.33
N ASP A 12 19.86 0.71 4.73
CA ASP A 12 20.02 -0.33 5.76
C ASP A 12 19.35 0.05 7.10
N ASP A 13 19.33 1.35 7.44
CA ASP A 13 18.63 1.86 8.63
C ASP A 13 17.10 1.77 8.47
N GLY A 14 16.58 2.02 7.27
CA GLY A 14 15.17 1.85 6.95
C GLY A 14 14.71 0.41 7.04
N ILE A 15 15.48 -0.53 6.48
CA ILE A 15 15.21 -1.97 6.58
C ILE A 15 15.22 -2.38 8.05
N ARG A 16 16.22 -1.93 8.83
CA ARG A 16 16.31 -2.25 10.26
C ARG A 16 15.11 -1.74 11.05
N LEU A 17 14.64 -0.52 10.76
CA LEU A 17 13.43 0.01 11.38
C LEU A 17 12.22 -0.87 11.09
N LEU A 18 12.02 -1.29 9.84
CA LEU A 18 10.90 -2.16 9.44
C LEU A 18 10.95 -3.51 10.17
N GLU A 19 12.13 -4.12 10.24
CA GLU A 19 12.34 -5.37 10.98
C GLU A 19 12.12 -5.22 12.49
N GLU A 20 12.60 -4.12 13.08
CA GLU A 20 12.36 -3.82 14.51
C GLU A 20 10.87 -3.65 14.80
N ILE A 21 10.11 -2.99 13.92
CA ILE A 21 8.66 -2.85 14.05
C ILE A 21 7.99 -4.23 14.01
N CYS A 22 8.39 -5.11 13.07
CA CYS A 22 7.87 -6.48 13.00
C CYS A 22 8.16 -7.28 14.29
N ASP A 23 9.37 -7.16 14.84
CA ASP A 23 9.75 -7.84 16.07
C ASP A 23 9.00 -7.32 17.31
N VAL A 24 8.73 -6.01 17.35
CA VAL A 24 7.97 -5.39 18.44
C VAL A 24 6.49 -5.73 18.33
N TRP A 25 5.95 -5.87 17.12
CA TRP A 25 4.56 -6.26 16.86
C TRP A 25 4.15 -7.49 17.69
N ASN A 26 4.99 -8.51 17.68
CA ASN A 26 4.75 -9.78 18.36
C ASN A 26 4.79 -9.68 19.90
N LYS A 27 5.18 -8.53 20.46
CA LYS A 27 5.18 -8.25 21.90
C LYS A 27 3.87 -7.62 22.38
N GLY A 28 2.95 -7.32 21.46
CA GLY A 28 1.62 -6.78 21.74
C GLY A 28 1.46 -5.29 21.41
N PRO A 29 0.20 -4.80 21.38
CA PRO A 29 -0.14 -3.49 20.83
C PRO A 29 0.44 -2.31 21.60
N ASP A 30 0.59 -2.42 22.92
CA ASP A 30 1.17 -1.34 23.74
C ASP A 30 2.67 -1.17 23.49
N ALA A 31 3.38 -2.28 23.26
CA ALA A 31 4.81 -2.25 22.94
C ALA A 31 5.02 -1.63 21.55
N LEU A 32 4.20 -2.02 20.58
CA LEU A 32 4.20 -1.46 19.23
C LEU A 32 3.94 0.04 19.26
N ARG A 33 2.87 0.48 19.92
CA ARG A 33 2.54 1.91 20.04
C ARG A 33 3.68 2.73 20.65
N THR A 34 4.25 2.24 21.75
CA THR A 34 5.39 2.90 22.42
C THR A 34 6.60 3.03 21.49
N HIS A 35 6.89 1.99 20.71
CA HIS A 35 7.99 2.01 19.76
C HIS A 35 7.74 3.01 18.63
N LEU A 36 6.55 2.99 18.02
CA LEU A 36 6.19 3.92 16.95
C LEU A 36 6.21 5.38 17.41
N GLU A 37 5.67 5.68 18.60
CA GLU A 37 5.74 7.01 19.21
C GLU A 37 7.19 7.48 19.41
N ARG A 38 8.10 6.58 19.82
CA ARG A 38 9.52 6.89 20.01
C ARG A 38 10.21 7.24 18.68
N GLU A 39 9.86 6.56 17.61
CA GLU A 39 10.37 6.81 16.26
C GLU A 39 9.69 8.02 15.58
N GLY A 40 8.68 8.62 16.23
CA GLY A 40 7.90 9.73 15.68
C GLY A 40 6.96 9.30 14.55
N LEU A 41 6.59 8.02 14.53
CA LEU A 41 5.72 7.42 13.53
C LEU A 41 4.31 7.32 14.10
N GLN A 42 3.36 7.97 13.44
CA GLN A 42 1.96 7.89 13.80
C GLN A 42 1.25 6.97 12.81
N PRO A 43 0.73 5.80 13.25
CA PRO A 43 -0.10 4.96 12.41
C PRO A 43 -1.31 5.70 11.88
N PHE A 44 -1.70 5.34 10.68
CA PHE A 44 -2.94 5.80 10.11
C PHE A 44 -4.13 5.11 10.78
N THR A 45 -5.20 5.86 11.00
CA THR A 45 -6.50 5.30 11.43
C THR A 45 -7.13 4.58 10.24
N GLY A 46 -7.85 3.47 10.46
CA GLY A 46 -8.48 2.68 9.37
C GLY A 46 -7.88 1.28 9.16
N GLY A 47 -7.38 0.65 10.24
CA GLY A 47 -6.57 -0.58 10.21
C GLY A 47 -6.97 -1.62 9.16
N SER A 48 -6.00 -2.04 8.36
CA SER A 48 -6.19 -3.08 7.36
C SER A 48 -5.95 -4.45 7.99
N ARG A 49 -6.98 -5.31 8.07
CA ARG A 49 -6.90 -6.79 8.05
C ARG A 49 -5.62 -7.44 8.66
N GLY A 50 -5.21 -7.03 9.86
CA GLY A 50 -4.04 -7.60 10.59
C GLY A 50 -2.66 -6.97 10.32
N ARG A 51 -2.59 -5.74 9.79
CA ARG A 51 -1.35 -4.96 9.57
C ARG A 51 -1.58 -3.47 9.89
N GLU A 52 -0.54 -2.78 10.33
CA GLU A 52 -0.55 -1.32 10.53
C GLU A 52 -0.10 -0.67 9.23
N ILE A 53 -0.72 0.45 8.89
CA ILE A 53 -0.26 1.31 7.81
C ILE A 53 0.37 2.54 8.46
N ILE A 54 1.64 2.79 8.15
CA ILE A 54 2.40 3.91 8.71
C ILE A 54 3.01 4.77 7.60
N PRO A 55 3.15 6.09 7.79
CA PRO A 55 3.98 6.90 6.91
C PRO A 55 5.42 6.42 7.02
N PHE A 56 6.05 6.13 5.88
CA PHE A 56 7.45 5.73 5.86
C PHE A 56 8.35 6.96 5.63
N PRO A 57 9.31 7.26 6.52
CA PRO A 57 10.10 8.48 6.38
C PRO A 57 10.99 8.48 5.14
N ASP A 58 10.84 9.50 4.28
CA ASP A 58 11.60 9.66 3.03
C ASP A 58 13.13 9.60 3.24
N ARG A 59 13.63 9.98 4.44
CA ARG A 59 15.06 9.88 4.79
C ARG A 59 15.65 8.48 4.71
N TYR A 60 14.79 7.45 4.68
CA TYR A 60 15.21 6.05 4.60
C TYR A 60 15.17 5.49 3.17
N VAL A 61 14.84 6.31 2.16
CA VAL A 61 14.82 5.96 0.74
C VAL A 61 16.12 6.48 0.10
N THR A 62 16.85 5.63 -0.62
CA THR A 62 18.27 5.87 -1.01
C THR A 62 18.46 6.64 -2.32
N GLU A 63 17.62 6.46 -3.33
CA GLU A 63 17.75 7.16 -4.61
C GLU A 63 16.39 7.39 -5.29
N PHE A 64 16.37 8.47 -6.08
CA PHE A 64 15.22 9.25 -6.52
C PHE A 64 14.13 8.46 -7.28
N TYR A 65 13.02 8.16 -6.59
CA TYR A 65 11.70 7.91 -7.20
C TYR A 65 10.91 9.23 -7.42
N PHE A 66 11.64 10.35 -7.49
CA PHE A 66 11.06 11.65 -7.76
C PHE A 66 10.76 11.76 -9.24
N ASP A 67 9.52 11.46 -9.62
CA ASP A 67 8.87 12.34 -10.59
C ASP A 67 8.85 13.73 -9.96
N ASP A 68 9.09 14.77 -10.76
CA ASP A 68 9.29 16.19 -10.40
C ASP A 68 8.10 16.86 -9.66
N TRP A 69 7.57 16.27 -8.59
CA TRP A 69 6.43 16.76 -7.84
C TRP A 69 6.85 16.99 -6.40
N ALA A 70 6.91 18.26 -5.99
CA ALA A 70 7.47 18.69 -4.72
C ALA A 70 6.45 18.66 -3.57
N HIS A 71 6.21 17.51 -2.92
CA HIS A 71 5.41 17.46 -1.68
C HIS A 71 5.94 16.43 -0.66
N GLU A 72 5.74 16.67 0.63
CA GLU A 72 6.40 16.00 1.75
C GLU A 72 5.72 14.65 2.11
N THR A 73 6.49 13.56 2.24
CA THR A 73 6.12 12.14 2.48
C THR A 73 5.42 11.40 1.33
N PHE A 74 6.23 10.67 0.55
CA PHE A 74 5.81 9.90 -0.63
C PHE A 74 5.55 8.44 -0.37
N TYR A 75 5.81 7.93 0.83
CA TYR A 75 5.80 6.49 1.07
C TYR A 75 4.95 6.09 2.25
N VAL A 76 4.26 4.96 2.08
CA VAL A 76 3.59 4.26 3.18
C VAL A 76 4.19 2.87 3.31
N ALA A 77 4.27 2.40 4.55
CA ALA A 77 4.61 1.03 4.86
C ALA A 77 3.38 0.32 5.41
N LYS A 78 3.05 -0.86 4.86
CA LYS A 78 2.04 -1.76 5.45
C LYS A 78 2.79 -2.90 6.14
N ILE A 79 2.73 -2.97 7.47
CA ILE A 79 3.63 -3.79 8.30
C ILE A 79 2.85 -4.69 9.25
N CYS A 80 3.33 -5.91 9.47
CA CYS A 80 2.82 -6.86 10.46
C CYS A 80 3.95 -7.71 11.07
N GLY A 81 3.67 -8.41 12.18
CA GLY A 81 4.68 -9.21 12.90
C GLY A 81 4.99 -10.59 12.30
N SER A 82 4.19 -11.07 11.37
CA SER A 82 4.26 -12.41 10.76
C SER A 82 3.91 -12.34 9.27
N PRO A 83 4.25 -13.37 8.46
CA PRO A 83 3.88 -13.40 7.05
C PRO A 83 2.40 -13.10 6.84
N ASN A 84 2.09 -12.10 6.00
CA ASN A 84 0.71 -11.64 5.82
C ASN A 84 0.19 -11.85 4.40
N ARG A 85 -1.00 -12.45 4.32
CA ARG A 85 -1.69 -12.77 3.07
C ARG A 85 -2.03 -11.52 2.25
N GLN A 86 -2.40 -10.42 2.88
CA GLN A 86 -2.75 -9.18 2.19
C GLN A 86 -1.53 -8.54 1.54
N ASN A 87 -0.39 -8.51 2.24
CA ASN A 87 0.87 -8.03 1.67
C ASN A 87 1.32 -8.89 0.48
N TYR A 88 1.29 -10.22 0.62
CA TYR A 88 1.58 -11.14 -0.48
C TYR A 88 0.65 -10.92 -1.68
N ARG A 89 -0.65 -10.78 -1.40
CA ARG A 89 -1.68 -10.54 -2.40
C ARG A 89 -1.42 -9.25 -3.17
N GLU A 90 -1.12 -8.16 -2.49
CA GLU A 90 -0.81 -6.89 -3.13
C GLU A 90 0.45 -7.01 -4.01
N VAL A 91 1.54 -7.56 -3.49
CA VAL A 91 2.73 -7.79 -4.32
C VAL A 91 2.40 -8.65 -5.56
N THR A 92 1.53 -9.66 -5.41
CA THR A 92 1.13 -10.52 -6.52
C THR A 92 0.32 -9.79 -7.58
N ILE A 93 -0.68 -9.00 -7.17
CA ILE A 93 -1.51 -8.21 -8.08
C ILE A 93 -0.65 -7.19 -8.81
N TRP A 94 0.21 -6.46 -8.08
CA TRP A 94 1.15 -5.52 -8.68
C TRP A 94 2.05 -6.19 -9.71
N ASN A 95 2.61 -7.37 -9.41
CA ASN A 95 3.44 -8.11 -10.36
C ASN A 95 2.68 -8.56 -11.62
N GLN A 96 1.38 -8.83 -11.52
CA GLN A 96 0.56 -9.23 -12.67
C GLN A 96 0.13 -8.03 -13.52
N ALA A 97 -0.16 -6.90 -12.86
CA ALA A 97 -0.46 -5.62 -13.48
C ALA A 97 0.79 -5.01 -14.15
N TYR A 98 1.97 -5.18 -13.55
CA TYR A 98 3.22 -4.57 -14.01
C TYR A 98 3.59 -4.95 -15.45
N GLY A 99 3.65 -3.94 -16.32
CA GLY A 99 3.98 -4.08 -17.74
C GLY A 99 2.82 -4.58 -18.62
N GLY A 100 1.61 -4.71 -18.06
CA GLY A 100 0.38 -5.09 -18.77
C GLY A 100 -0.78 -4.11 -18.56
N SER A 101 -0.92 -3.54 -17.37
CA SER A 101 -1.91 -2.50 -17.07
C SER A 101 -1.34 -1.10 -17.26
N ASP A 102 -2.22 -0.11 -17.37
CA ASP A 102 -1.81 1.28 -17.19
C ASP A 102 -1.14 1.43 -15.82
N ALA A 103 0.05 2.04 -15.77
CA ALA A 103 0.82 2.24 -14.53
C ALA A 103 0.08 3.14 -13.53
N ASP A 104 -0.99 3.75 -14.02
CA ASP A 104 -1.81 4.75 -13.38
C ASP A 104 -2.92 4.14 -12.50
N LEU A 105 -3.31 2.87 -12.70
CA LEU A 105 -4.42 2.23 -11.97
C LEU A 105 -4.09 1.81 -10.53
N PHE A 106 -2.83 1.44 -10.28
CA PHE A 106 -2.39 0.89 -9.01
C PHE A 106 -1.25 1.72 -8.43
N ALA A 107 -1.35 2.06 -7.15
CA ALA A 107 -0.24 2.67 -6.43
C ALA A 107 0.96 1.70 -6.44
N PRO A 108 2.16 2.13 -6.90
CA PRO A 108 3.29 1.24 -7.04
C PRO A 108 3.72 0.61 -5.70
N VAL A 109 3.93 -0.71 -5.71
CA VAL A 109 4.70 -1.42 -4.67
C VAL A 109 6.15 -1.49 -5.13
N ASP A 110 7.02 -0.78 -4.43
CA ASP A 110 8.42 -0.66 -4.83
C ASP A 110 9.30 -1.73 -4.16
N VAL A 111 9.00 -2.04 -2.90
CA VAL A 111 9.86 -2.92 -2.07
C VAL A 111 9.01 -3.71 -1.08
N TRP A 112 9.40 -4.95 -0.83
CA TRP A 112 8.76 -5.84 0.15
C TRP A 112 9.79 -6.79 0.75
N ASP A 113 9.58 -7.28 1.98
CA ASP A 113 10.43 -8.34 2.54
C ASP A 113 10.12 -9.71 1.94
N ASN A 114 11.07 -10.63 2.10
CA ASN A 114 10.96 -11.99 1.56
C ASN A 114 9.78 -12.77 2.16
N ASP A 115 9.39 -12.45 3.40
CA ASP A 115 8.31 -13.11 4.12
C ASP A 115 6.97 -12.36 4.02
N TYR A 116 6.91 -11.23 3.29
CA TYR A 116 5.73 -10.39 3.14
C TYR A 116 5.16 -9.87 4.47
N ARG A 117 6.01 -9.70 5.50
CA ARG A 117 5.70 -9.00 6.74
C ARG A 117 5.58 -7.49 6.54
N TRP A 118 6.23 -6.94 5.52
CA TRP A 118 6.08 -5.54 5.18
C TRP A 118 6.21 -5.27 3.68
N ILE A 119 5.50 -4.24 3.23
CA ILE A 119 5.63 -3.67 1.88
C ILE A 119 5.75 -2.15 1.99
N ILE A 120 6.52 -1.55 1.08
CA ILE A 120 6.63 -0.11 0.87
C ILE A 120 5.96 0.25 -0.45
N MET A 121 5.04 1.19 -0.36
CA MET A 121 4.27 1.68 -1.51
C MET A 121 4.49 3.18 -1.69
N LYS A 122 4.64 3.60 -2.94
CA LYS A 122 4.59 5.02 -3.29
C LYS A 122 3.14 5.49 -3.13
N ARG A 123 2.96 6.51 -2.31
CA ARG A 123 1.72 7.27 -2.19
C ARG A 123 1.55 8.06 -3.48
N VAL A 124 0.46 7.81 -4.20
CA VAL A 124 0.14 8.62 -5.37
C VAL A 124 -0.40 9.96 -4.88
N THR A 125 0.27 11.05 -5.24
CA THR A 125 -0.11 12.41 -4.85
C THR A 125 -0.04 13.34 -6.05
N PRO A 126 -0.94 14.34 -6.18
CA PRO A 126 -2.04 14.66 -5.28
C PRO A 126 -3.32 13.90 -5.68
N VAL A 127 -3.62 12.83 -4.96
CA VAL A 127 -4.81 12.01 -5.22
C VAL A 127 -5.63 12.02 -3.93
N SER A 128 -6.82 12.62 -3.97
CA SER A 128 -7.70 12.76 -2.80
C SER A 128 -8.45 11.45 -2.57
N PRO A 129 -8.39 10.83 -1.39
CA PRO A 129 -9.18 9.64 -1.12
C PRO A 129 -10.68 10.01 -1.10
N ILE A 130 -11.52 9.15 -1.68
CA ILE A 130 -12.97 9.36 -1.78
C ILE A 130 -13.64 9.13 -0.43
N SER A 131 -13.26 8.05 0.25
CA SER A 131 -13.55 7.89 1.66
C SER A 131 -12.64 8.86 2.41
N GLY A 132 -13.16 9.62 3.39
CA GLY A 132 -12.37 10.59 4.16
C GLY A 132 -11.33 9.94 5.09
N ASP A 133 -10.79 8.79 4.71
CA ASP A 133 -9.83 8.06 5.48
C ASP A 133 -8.51 8.83 5.54
N LEU A 134 -8.20 9.22 6.78
CA LEU A 134 -7.10 10.11 7.14
C LEU A 134 -5.73 9.50 6.80
N ALA A 135 -5.69 8.20 6.48
CA ALA A 135 -4.48 7.48 6.13
C ALA A 135 -3.71 8.09 4.94
N TYR A 136 -4.46 8.65 3.99
CA TYR A 136 -3.89 9.18 2.75
C TYR A 136 -4.15 10.68 2.59
N ALA A 137 -4.53 11.38 3.67
CA ALA A 137 -4.69 12.83 3.67
C ALA A 137 -3.38 13.53 4.08
N GLN A 138 -2.91 14.53 3.32
CA GLN A 138 -1.89 15.45 3.84
C GLN A 138 -2.57 16.59 4.61
N ASN A 139 -1.86 17.13 5.61
CA ASN A 139 -2.29 18.31 6.35
C ASN A 139 -2.65 19.47 5.39
N GLY A 140 -3.94 19.74 5.23
CA GLY A 140 -4.46 20.89 4.48
C GLY A 140 -4.83 20.64 3.01
N GLN A 141 -4.78 19.40 2.51
CA GLN A 141 -5.36 19.08 1.20
C GLN A 141 -6.89 19.20 1.24
N GLN A 142 -7.47 19.84 0.22
CA GLN A 142 -8.93 19.87 0.04
C GLN A 142 -9.37 18.52 -0.52
N TYR A 143 -10.34 17.89 0.14
CA TYR A 143 -10.96 16.67 -0.35
C TYR A 143 -11.85 17.01 -1.53
N TYR A 144 -11.53 16.43 -2.69
CA TYR A 144 -12.47 16.37 -3.80
C TYR A 144 -13.11 14.98 -3.81
N VAL A 145 -14.43 14.95 -3.79
CA VAL A 145 -15.22 13.72 -3.89
C VAL A 145 -15.85 13.70 -5.27
N ASP A 146 -15.38 12.79 -6.12
CA ASP A 146 -16.06 12.40 -7.34
C ASP A 146 -16.89 11.15 -7.03
N GLU A 147 -18.22 11.29 -6.95
CA GLU A 147 -19.13 10.21 -6.59
C GLU A 147 -19.16 9.08 -7.62
N ASP A 148 -18.77 9.37 -8.88
CA ASP A 148 -18.79 8.41 -9.99
C ASP A 148 -17.40 7.73 -10.19
N ALA A 149 -16.36 8.17 -9.48
CA ALA A 149 -15.03 7.57 -9.57
C ALA A 149 -14.96 6.07 -9.21
N PRO A 150 -15.71 5.55 -8.20
CA PRO A 150 -15.76 4.13 -7.92
C PRO A 150 -16.28 3.30 -9.09
N ASP A 151 -17.43 3.68 -9.66
CA ASP A 151 -18.03 2.95 -10.78
C ASP A 151 -17.10 2.97 -12.00
N ARG A 152 -16.46 4.11 -12.30
CA ARG A 152 -15.53 4.22 -13.43
C ARG A 152 -14.27 3.37 -13.27
N ILE A 153 -13.67 3.32 -12.08
CA ILE A 153 -12.47 2.48 -11.88
C ILE A 153 -12.85 0.99 -11.89
N GLU A 154 -14.04 0.63 -11.39
CA GLU A 154 -14.56 -0.74 -11.43
C GLU A 154 -14.71 -1.22 -12.87
N ASP A 155 -15.34 -0.40 -13.72
CA ASP A 155 -15.48 -0.67 -15.15
C ASP A 155 -14.11 -0.80 -15.83
N TRP A 156 -13.18 0.12 -15.54
CA TRP A 156 -11.86 0.11 -16.16
C TRP A 156 -11.01 -1.11 -15.73
N LEU A 157 -11.05 -1.46 -14.44
CA LEU A 157 -10.41 -2.67 -13.93
C LEU A 157 -11.03 -3.92 -14.56
N ALA A 158 -12.35 -3.94 -14.78
CA ALA A 158 -13.02 -5.05 -15.43
C ALA A 158 -12.58 -5.24 -16.88
N GLU A 159 -12.38 -4.15 -17.63
CA GLU A 159 -11.82 -4.19 -18.99
C GLU A 159 -10.39 -4.77 -19.01
N GLU A 160 -9.61 -4.49 -17.97
CA GLU A 160 -8.24 -5.01 -17.78
C GLU A 160 -8.20 -6.42 -17.15
N GLY A 161 -9.37 -7.04 -16.92
CA GLY A 161 -9.47 -8.42 -16.42
C GLY A 161 -9.46 -8.55 -14.89
N TRP A 162 -9.73 -7.46 -14.16
CA TRP A 162 -9.75 -7.38 -12.70
C TRP A 162 -11.15 -7.05 -12.16
N GLN A 163 -11.41 -7.43 -10.92
CA GLN A 163 -12.58 -7.04 -10.15
C GLN A 163 -12.08 -6.43 -8.84
N VAL A 164 -12.78 -5.41 -8.32
CA VAL A 164 -12.51 -4.82 -7.01
C VAL A 164 -13.79 -4.82 -6.16
N GLU A 165 -13.68 -5.11 -4.87
CA GLU A 165 -14.83 -5.18 -3.96
C GLU A 165 -14.93 -3.98 -3.00
N ASP A 166 -13.84 -3.23 -2.83
CA ASP A 166 -13.68 -2.15 -1.86
C ASP A 166 -13.22 -0.82 -2.51
N ALA A 167 -13.57 -0.64 -3.79
CA ALA A 167 -13.22 0.54 -4.58
C ALA A 167 -13.57 1.87 -3.89
N PRO A 168 -14.81 2.08 -3.37
CA PRO A 168 -15.18 3.33 -2.72
C PRO A 168 -14.30 3.72 -1.52
N GLU A 169 -13.65 2.75 -0.89
CA GLU A 169 -12.82 2.94 0.29
C GLU A 169 -11.36 3.26 -0.07
N ASN A 170 -10.87 2.76 -1.22
CA ASN A 170 -9.45 2.66 -1.52
C ASN A 170 -8.99 3.39 -2.80
N ILE A 171 -9.88 4.12 -3.45
CA ILE A 171 -9.54 4.97 -4.60
C ILE A 171 -9.19 6.37 -4.11
N GLY A 172 -8.32 7.03 -4.85
CA GLY A 172 -8.45 8.46 -4.95
C GLY A 172 -8.37 9.00 -6.37
N PHE A 173 -8.65 10.29 -6.45
CA PHE A 173 -8.83 11.02 -7.70
C PHE A 173 -7.98 12.30 -7.73
N HIS A 174 -7.41 12.58 -8.91
CA HIS A 174 -6.72 13.84 -9.22
C HIS A 174 -7.54 14.64 -10.22
N GLU A 175 -8.17 15.72 -9.76
CA GLU A 175 -9.10 16.53 -10.56
C GLU A 175 -8.48 17.10 -11.84
N GLU A 176 -7.32 17.76 -11.76
CA GLU A 176 -6.76 18.46 -12.94
C GLU A 176 -6.32 17.53 -14.08
N GLN A 177 -6.04 16.26 -13.77
CA GLN A 177 -5.55 15.26 -14.72
C GLN A 177 -6.61 14.19 -15.02
N GLU A 178 -7.79 14.26 -14.38
CA GLU A 178 -8.84 13.23 -14.43
C GLU A 178 -8.31 11.81 -14.18
N TYR A 179 -7.31 11.70 -13.29
CA TYR A 179 -6.60 10.47 -13.00
C TYR A 179 -7.18 9.78 -11.75
N MET A 180 -7.31 8.45 -11.78
CA MET A 180 -7.81 7.63 -10.67
C MET A 180 -6.82 6.50 -10.35
N CYS A 181 -6.64 6.20 -9.07
CA CYS A 181 -5.72 5.15 -8.63
C CYS A 181 -6.21 4.46 -7.36
N LEU A 182 -5.95 3.14 -7.25
CA LEU A 182 -6.12 2.36 -6.03
C LEU A 182 -4.87 2.43 -5.13
N PHE A 183 -5.06 2.76 -3.86
CA PHE A 183 -3.99 2.81 -2.84
C PHE A 183 -3.91 1.55 -1.97
N ASP A 184 -5.03 0.86 -1.83
CA ASP A 184 -5.12 -0.48 -1.28
C ASP A 184 -5.92 -1.33 -2.25
N TYR A 185 -5.39 -2.49 -2.57
CA TYR A 185 -6.00 -3.43 -3.49
C TYR A 185 -6.09 -4.83 -2.89
N GLY A 186 -6.19 -4.89 -1.55
CA GLY A 186 -6.58 -6.09 -0.81
C GLY A 186 -7.96 -6.65 -1.20
N GLY A 187 -8.82 -5.86 -1.85
CA GLY A 187 -10.08 -6.29 -2.48
C GLY A 187 -10.01 -6.54 -3.99
N VAL A 188 -8.83 -6.48 -4.62
CA VAL A 188 -8.69 -6.69 -6.08
C VAL A 188 -8.42 -8.14 -6.44
N HIS A 189 -9.20 -8.69 -7.36
CA HIS A 189 -9.16 -10.08 -7.80
C HIS A 189 -9.04 -10.17 -9.32
N PRO A 190 -8.31 -11.13 -9.89
CA PRO A 190 -8.43 -11.42 -11.32
C PRO A 190 -9.83 -11.99 -11.60
N ILE A 191 -10.50 -11.53 -12.67
CA ILE A 191 -11.83 -12.01 -13.09
C ILE A 191 -11.84 -13.52 -13.35
N ASN A 192 -10.76 -14.03 -13.93
CA ASN A 192 -10.61 -15.43 -14.31
C ASN A 192 -9.44 -16.07 -13.55
N GLY A 193 -9.61 -16.32 -12.25
CA GLY A 193 -8.64 -17.08 -11.47
C GLY A 193 -8.68 -16.81 -9.98
N GLU A 194 -7.80 -17.48 -9.25
CA GLU A 194 -7.57 -17.23 -7.83
C GLU A 194 -6.08 -16.96 -7.60
N ILE A 195 -5.80 -16.10 -6.62
CA ILE A 195 -4.44 -15.89 -6.16
C ILE A 195 -3.99 -17.15 -5.42
N THR A 196 -2.97 -17.82 -5.96
CA THR A 196 -2.38 -18.98 -5.30
C THR A 196 -1.42 -18.50 -4.21
N TYR A 197 -1.69 -18.93 -2.97
CA TYR A 197 -0.86 -18.61 -1.82
C TYR A 197 0.21 -19.71 -1.59
N PRO A 198 1.45 -19.35 -1.23
CA PRO A 198 2.45 -20.28 -0.73
C PRO A 198 2.05 -20.96 0.59
N GLU A 199 2.61 -22.15 0.88
CA GLU A 199 2.33 -22.96 2.09
C GLU A 199 2.42 -22.19 3.41
N VAL A 200 3.34 -21.22 3.52
CA VAL A 200 3.51 -20.38 4.71
C VAL A 200 2.24 -19.61 5.10
N PHE A 201 1.34 -19.38 4.15
CA PHE A 201 0.08 -18.67 4.35
C PHE A 201 -1.15 -19.58 4.51
N HIS A 202 -1.02 -20.89 4.32
CA HIS A 202 -2.13 -21.84 4.48
C HIS A 202 -2.33 -22.28 5.94
N ASN A 203 -1.40 -21.93 6.83
CA ASN A 203 -1.49 -22.20 8.27
C ASN A 203 -2.07 -21.04 9.09
N THR A 204 -2.53 -19.96 8.44
CA THR A 204 -3.11 -18.78 9.10
C THR A 204 -4.64 -18.71 8.98
N ASP A 205 -5.29 -19.78 8.51
CA ASP A 205 -6.74 -19.82 8.25
C ASP A 205 -7.60 -20.08 9.50
N ASP A 206 -6.98 -20.16 10.68
CA ASP A 206 -7.64 -20.28 11.98
C ASP A 206 -7.22 -19.11 12.90
N GLU A 207 -7.67 -17.87 12.63
CA GLU A 207 -7.91 -16.82 13.64
C GLU A 207 -8.67 -15.59 13.09
#